data_AF-A0A952SFJ0-F1
#
_entry.id   AF-A0A952SFJ0-F1
#
_cell.length_a   1.000
_cell.length_b   1.000
_cell.length_c   1.000
_cell.angle_alpha   90.00
_cell.angle_beta   90.00
_cell.angle_gamma   90.00
#
_symmetry.space_group_name_H-M   'P 1'
#
loop_
_entity.id
_entity.type
_entity.pdbx_description
1 polymer ?
#
loop_
_entity_poly.entity_id
_entity_poly.type
_entity_poly.pdbx_seq_one_letter_code
_entity_poly.pdbx_strand_id
1 'polypeptide(L)'
;MKPEKLYLISPREPSGATWLINCFLELGIKTYRETMGEMWEPSMPEGYTLNPAETRLKKWLPILSSRQVFDFRKDIEIEWTHHWPTARHQAHRIIYFVRDPRDALLSRYRRESPEMAFGEFLDFPDPYTLRNKIDTWCLFNEVWLQQSNFRFFRFEDYKRDANRTIRDILHFVGIQAEEREIMDALENSTFEQAAIAEKKYREQHPEDTELINRASQVGSWQSSDEAANIARIAEGTGRLLACFGYEQQVKAFKKSYMPHASVLGFYKHLPVASNFWHVESDDKDIGGNRTQVLQFVLSLDEDMLKRSGYSAYETFALLQGLEELMLEAKDGGGIRKIQGLVRRITVKPWWRVIRAMEKHDIRLPSSVRGFVWRYRNLFKNFNGWHNA
;
A
#
# COMPACT_ATOMS: atom_id res chain seq x y z
N MET A 1 9.63 -14.31 -29.70
CA MET A 1 10.51 -13.77 -28.63
C MET A 1 9.69 -13.67 -27.36
N LYS A 2 10.31 -13.83 -26.19
CA LYS A 2 9.65 -13.55 -24.91
C LYS A 2 9.52 -12.02 -24.77
N PRO A 3 8.35 -11.46 -24.43
CA PRO A 3 8.21 -10.02 -24.22
C PRO A 3 9.14 -9.55 -23.10
N GLU A 4 9.61 -8.32 -23.20
CA GLU A 4 10.29 -7.65 -22.10
C GLU A 4 9.29 -7.34 -20.99
N LYS A 5 9.63 -7.71 -19.76
CA LYS A 5 8.80 -7.45 -18.59
C LYS A 5 9.28 -6.20 -17.86
N LEU A 6 8.38 -5.26 -17.64
CA LEU A 6 8.61 -4.04 -16.86
C LEU A 6 7.65 -3.98 -15.68
N TYR A 7 7.97 -3.10 -14.72
CA TYR A 7 7.14 -2.87 -13.55
C TYR A 7 6.64 -1.44 -13.47
N LEU A 8 5.33 -1.28 -13.24
CA LEU A 8 4.71 -0.02 -12.84
C LEU A 8 4.41 -0.07 -11.34
N ILE A 9 5.15 0.70 -10.58
CA ILE A 9 5.08 0.72 -9.13
C ILE A 9 4.45 2.03 -8.69
N SER A 10 3.58 1.96 -7.68
CA SER A 10 3.18 3.16 -6.95
C SER A 10 2.80 2.84 -5.51
N PRO A 11 2.90 3.82 -4.59
CA PRO A 11 2.39 3.65 -3.23
C PRO A 11 0.92 3.23 -3.20
N ARG A 12 0.47 2.61 -2.10
CA ARG A 12 -0.95 2.29 -1.88
C ARG A 12 -1.80 3.56 -1.84
N GLU A 13 -1.21 4.67 -1.37
CA GLU A 13 -1.83 5.98 -1.40
C GLU A 13 -2.10 6.42 -2.85
N PRO A 14 -3.28 6.98 -3.15
CA PRO A 14 -3.69 7.33 -4.51
C PRO A 14 -2.67 8.20 -5.26
N SER A 15 -1.97 7.57 -6.21
CA SER A 15 -0.90 8.18 -7.00
C SER A 15 -1.33 8.57 -8.42
N GLY A 16 -2.48 8.08 -8.89
CA GLY A 16 -2.93 8.23 -10.27
C GLY A 16 -2.35 7.20 -11.26
N ALA A 17 -1.72 6.12 -10.77
CA ALA A 17 -1.21 5.04 -11.63
C ALA A 17 -2.28 4.42 -12.56
N THR A 18 -3.56 4.45 -12.18
CA THR A 18 -4.68 3.97 -13.01
C THR A 18 -4.81 4.72 -14.34
N TRP A 19 -4.48 6.01 -14.37
CA TRP A 19 -4.42 6.77 -15.63
C TRP A 19 -3.42 6.15 -16.60
N LEU A 20 -2.21 5.89 -16.10
CA LEU A 20 -1.13 5.33 -16.90
C LEU A 20 -1.42 3.90 -17.34
N ILE A 21 -2.02 3.08 -16.46
CA ILE A 21 -2.47 1.72 -16.80
C ILE A 21 -3.48 1.78 -17.95
N ASN A 22 -4.45 2.70 -17.91
CA ASN A 22 -5.41 2.86 -19.00
C ASN A 22 -4.74 3.31 -20.30
N CYS A 23 -3.82 4.28 -20.25
CA CYS A 23 -3.04 4.69 -21.42
C CYS A 23 -2.29 3.52 -22.06
N PHE A 24 -1.66 2.67 -21.25
CA PHE A 24 -0.97 1.49 -21.77
C PHE A 24 -1.91 0.50 -22.45
N LEU A 25 -3.09 0.26 -21.89
CA LEU A 25 -4.09 -0.60 -22.51
C LEU A 25 -4.62 -0.01 -23.83
N GLU A 26 -4.82 1.30 -23.91
CA GLU A 26 -5.22 1.99 -25.16
C GLU A 26 -4.14 1.82 -26.24
N LEU A 27 -2.86 1.89 -25.86
CA LEU A 27 -1.71 1.65 -26.72
C LEU A 27 -1.42 0.16 -27.01
N GLY A 28 -2.33 -0.75 -26.66
CA GLY A 28 -2.19 -2.19 -26.92
C GLY A 28 -1.06 -2.86 -26.13
N ILE A 29 -0.62 -2.27 -25.00
CA ILE A 29 0.37 -2.87 -24.11
C ILE A 29 -0.36 -3.75 -23.09
N LYS A 30 0.04 -5.01 -22.99
CA LYS A 30 -0.51 -5.93 -21.98
C LYS A 30 -0.07 -5.47 -20.59
N THR A 31 -1.02 -5.08 -19.75
CA THR A 31 -0.77 -4.74 -18.35
C THR A 31 -1.52 -5.68 -17.40
N TYR A 32 -0.94 -6.03 -16.25
CA TYR A 32 -1.59 -6.91 -15.29
C TYR A 32 -1.10 -6.69 -13.86
N ARG A 33 -1.93 -7.02 -12.86
CA ARG A 33 -1.52 -7.03 -11.46
C ARG A 33 -0.98 -8.39 -11.02
N GLU A 34 -0.05 -8.39 -10.07
CA GLU A 34 0.49 -9.61 -9.46
C GLU A 34 -0.56 -10.41 -8.68
N THR A 35 -1.47 -9.72 -8.00
CA THR A 35 -2.45 -10.33 -7.09
C THR A 35 -3.83 -10.42 -7.72
N MET A 36 -4.45 -11.60 -7.62
CA MET A 36 -5.76 -12.00 -8.16
C MET A 36 -5.70 -12.48 -9.63
N GLY A 37 -5.52 -13.80 -9.81
CA GLY A 37 -5.72 -14.50 -11.10
C GLY A 37 -4.85 -14.05 -12.28
N GLU A 38 -4.99 -14.73 -13.41
CA GLU A 38 -4.54 -14.19 -14.70
C GLU A 38 -5.57 -13.14 -15.13
N MET A 39 -5.21 -11.85 -15.11
CA MET A 39 -6.12 -10.74 -15.46
C MET A 39 -6.73 -10.90 -16.87
N TRP A 40 -6.06 -11.64 -17.73
CA TRP A 40 -6.42 -11.84 -19.13
C TRP A 40 -6.67 -13.31 -19.42
N GLU A 41 -7.79 -13.60 -20.06
CA GLU A 41 -8.11 -14.92 -20.61
C GLU A 41 -7.94 -14.89 -22.14
N PRO A 42 -7.33 -15.91 -22.77
CA PRO A 42 -7.27 -15.99 -24.22
C PRO A 42 -8.67 -16.01 -24.85
N SER A 43 -8.88 -15.20 -25.89
CA SER A 43 -10.11 -15.16 -26.69
C SER A 43 -9.89 -15.86 -28.04
N MET A 44 -10.90 -16.59 -28.52
CA MET A 44 -10.88 -17.24 -29.83
C MET A 44 -11.50 -16.31 -30.90
N PRO A 45 -10.96 -16.24 -32.13
CA PRO A 45 -9.78 -16.97 -32.64
C PRO A 45 -8.43 -16.38 -32.20
N GLU A 46 -8.35 -15.07 -31.93
CA GLU A 46 -7.15 -14.40 -31.39
C GLU A 46 -7.55 -13.26 -30.44
N GLY A 47 -6.66 -12.93 -29.48
CA GLY A 47 -6.81 -11.81 -28.54
C GLY A 47 -7.00 -12.24 -27.09
N TYR A 48 -7.33 -11.27 -26.24
CA TYR A 48 -7.54 -11.46 -24.81
C TYR A 48 -8.81 -10.76 -24.33
N THR A 49 -9.54 -11.39 -23.41
CA THR A 49 -10.67 -10.80 -22.69
C THR A 49 -10.31 -10.62 -21.23
N LEU A 50 -10.94 -9.64 -20.57
CA LEU A 50 -10.79 -9.46 -19.12
C LEU A 50 -11.37 -10.68 -18.39
N ASN A 51 -10.61 -11.24 -17.45
CA ASN A 51 -11.09 -12.31 -16.59
C ASN A 51 -12.35 -11.86 -15.81
N PRO A 52 -13.43 -12.65 -15.73
CA PRO A 52 -14.63 -12.28 -14.96
C PRO A 52 -14.36 -11.93 -13.48
N ALA A 53 -13.35 -12.55 -12.85
CA ALA A 53 -12.93 -12.26 -11.49
C ALA A 53 -12.32 -10.84 -11.33
N GLU A 54 -11.94 -10.21 -12.45
CA GLU A 54 -11.33 -8.89 -12.53
C GLU A 54 -12.33 -7.78 -12.92
N THR A 55 -13.63 -8.07 -12.93
CA THR A 55 -14.66 -7.10 -13.34
C THR A 55 -14.63 -5.79 -12.54
N ARG A 56 -14.15 -5.82 -11.28
CA ARG A 56 -13.95 -4.61 -10.47
C ARG A 56 -13.00 -3.59 -11.11
N LEU A 57 -12.05 -4.03 -11.94
CA LEU A 57 -11.14 -3.12 -12.65
C LEU A 57 -11.86 -2.16 -13.60
N LYS A 58 -13.05 -2.52 -14.09
CA LYS A 58 -13.89 -1.65 -14.93
C LYS A 58 -14.29 -0.35 -14.22
N LYS A 59 -14.26 -0.33 -12.88
CA LYS A 59 -14.45 0.86 -12.06
C LYS A 59 -13.34 1.91 -12.26
N TRP A 60 -12.12 1.47 -12.59
CA TRP A 60 -10.93 2.32 -12.61
C TRP A 60 -10.34 2.54 -14.00
N LEU A 61 -10.61 1.61 -14.92
CA LEU A 61 -10.00 1.57 -16.25
C LEU A 61 -11.11 1.66 -17.32
N PRO A 62 -11.38 2.87 -17.86
CA PRO A 62 -12.42 3.09 -18.86
C PRO A 62 -12.41 2.11 -20.03
N ILE A 63 -11.22 1.77 -20.54
CA ILE A 63 -11.08 0.88 -21.68
C ILE A 63 -11.69 -0.51 -21.46
N LEU A 64 -11.70 -1.00 -20.22
CA LEU A 64 -12.28 -2.30 -19.89
C LEU A 64 -13.82 -2.31 -19.98
N SER A 65 -14.45 -1.13 -20.00
CA SER A 65 -15.90 -0.95 -20.15
C SER A 65 -16.32 -0.74 -21.61
N SER A 66 -15.41 -0.28 -22.47
CA SER A 66 -15.66 0.01 -23.89
C SER A 66 -15.16 -1.08 -24.83
N ARG A 67 -14.09 -1.81 -24.45
CA ARG A 67 -13.44 -2.84 -25.26
C ARG A 67 -13.58 -4.21 -24.59
N GLN A 68 -14.04 -5.21 -25.34
CA GLN A 68 -14.20 -6.58 -24.85
C GLN A 68 -12.96 -7.45 -25.15
N VAL A 69 -12.41 -7.32 -26.36
CA VAL A 69 -11.26 -8.09 -26.83
C VAL A 69 -10.09 -7.15 -27.08
N PHE A 70 -8.91 -7.56 -26.61
CA PHE A 70 -7.66 -6.82 -26.73
C PHE A 70 -6.68 -7.64 -27.57
N ASP A 71 -6.13 -7.00 -28.60
CA ASP A 71 -4.94 -7.51 -29.28
C ASP A 71 -3.73 -6.76 -28.71
N PHE A 72 -2.87 -7.51 -28.01
CA PHE A 72 -1.71 -6.93 -27.35
C PHE A 72 -0.46 -7.14 -28.19
N ARG A 73 0.39 -6.13 -28.19
CA ARG A 73 1.77 -6.27 -28.69
C ARG A 73 2.52 -7.36 -27.94
N LYS A 74 3.48 -7.98 -28.61
CA LYS A 74 4.18 -9.21 -28.16
C LYS A 74 5.60 -8.97 -27.64
N ASP A 75 6.06 -7.73 -27.69
CA ASP A 75 7.42 -7.32 -27.35
C ASP A 75 7.56 -6.77 -25.93
N ILE A 76 6.46 -6.34 -25.29
CA ILE A 76 6.49 -5.77 -23.93
C ILE A 76 5.24 -6.11 -23.11
N GLU A 77 5.43 -6.34 -21.81
CA GLU A 77 4.36 -6.44 -20.81
C GLU A 77 4.71 -5.63 -19.56
N ILE A 78 3.68 -5.09 -18.89
CA ILE A 78 3.84 -4.27 -17.69
C ILE A 78 3.06 -4.89 -16.54
N GLU A 79 3.77 -5.33 -15.52
CA GLU A 79 3.15 -5.71 -14.26
C GLU A 79 3.03 -4.49 -13.35
N TRP A 80 1.84 -4.21 -12.84
CA TRP A 80 1.63 -3.12 -11.89
C TRP A 80 1.35 -3.65 -10.47
N THR A 81 1.92 -2.98 -9.47
CA THR A 81 1.76 -3.39 -8.07
C THR A 81 1.94 -2.24 -7.09
N HIS A 82 1.33 -2.42 -5.91
CA HIS A 82 1.53 -1.59 -4.72
C HIS A 82 2.31 -2.35 -3.63
N HIS A 83 2.85 -3.52 -3.96
CA HIS A 83 3.62 -4.33 -3.03
C HIS A 83 5.03 -3.78 -2.79
N TRP A 84 5.62 -4.27 -1.72
CA TRP A 84 7.02 -4.09 -1.40
C TRP A 84 7.90 -4.74 -2.47
N PRO A 85 9.09 -4.17 -2.76
CA PRO A 85 9.98 -4.79 -3.72
C PRO A 85 10.47 -6.13 -3.17
N THR A 86 10.63 -7.09 -4.06
CA THR A 86 11.37 -8.34 -3.86
C THR A 86 12.56 -8.41 -4.81
N ALA A 87 13.42 -9.42 -4.66
CA ALA A 87 14.57 -9.64 -5.54
C ALA A 87 14.21 -9.72 -7.05
N ARG A 88 12.94 -10.06 -7.38
CA ARG A 88 12.46 -10.16 -8.77
C ARG A 88 12.47 -8.84 -9.55
N HIS A 89 12.58 -7.70 -8.86
CA HIS A 89 12.55 -6.38 -9.51
C HIS A 89 13.95 -5.86 -9.86
N GLN A 90 15.01 -6.38 -9.24
CA GLN A 90 16.36 -5.79 -9.31
C GLN A 90 16.94 -5.73 -10.73
N ALA A 91 16.52 -6.62 -11.63
CA ALA A 91 17.01 -6.72 -13.01
C ALA A 91 16.08 -6.07 -14.05
N HIS A 92 15.00 -5.44 -13.64
CA HIS A 92 13.96 -4.93 -14.56
C HIS A 92 13.85 -3.41 -14.51
N ARG A 93 13.40 -2.82 -15.62
CA ARG A 93 13.07 -1.40 -15.67
C ARG A 93 11.80 -1.14 -14.85
N ILE A 94 11.84 -0.09 -14.03
CA ILE A 94 10.77 0.30 -13.11
C ILE A 94 10.29 1.70 -13.46
N ILE A 95 9.02 1.81 -13.82
CA ILE A 95 8.26 3.05 -13.83
C ILE A 95 7.71 3.24 -12.42
N TYR A 96 8.07 4.32 -11.74
CA TYR A 96 7.57 4.63 -10.41
C TYR A 96 6.67 5.85 -10.44
N PHE A 97 5.39 5.66 -10.16
CA PHE A 97 4.41 6.74 -10.19
C PHE A 97 4.14 7.24 -8.77
N VAL A 98 4.48 8.48 -8.49
CA VAL A 98 4.40 9.09 -7.16
C VAL A 98 3.53 10.33 -7.18
N ARG A 99 2.97 10.69 -6.03
CA ARG A 99 2.19 11.90 -5.80
C ARG A 99 2.68 12.58 -4.54
N ASP A 100 2.45 13.88 -4.41
CA ASP A 100 2.70 14.61 -3.17
C ASP A 100 2.03 13.88 -1.98
N PRO A 101 2.79 13.47 -0.95
CA PRO A 101 2.27 12.71 0.18
C PRO A 101 1.14 13.43 0.92
N ARG A 102 1.11 14.77 0.92
CA ARG A 102 0.05 15.57 1.56
C ARG A 102 -1.29 15.32 0.89
N ASP A 103 -1.30 15.35 -0.45
CA ASP A 103 -2.49 15.05 -1.24
C ASP A 103 -2.81 13.55 -1.23
N ALA A 104 -1.81 12.69 -1.32
CA ALA A 104 -2.00 11.25 -1.43
C ALA A 104 -2.60 10.65 -0.14
N LEU A 105 -2.06 11.00 1.03
CA LEU A 105 -2.59 10.54 2.32
C LEU A 105 -3.96 11.14 2.62
N LEU A 106 -4.18 12.44 2.35
CA LEU A 106 -5.49 13.07 2.50
C LEU A 106 -6.54 12.44 1.58
N SER A 107 -6.17 12.14 0.34
CA SER A 107 -7.04 11.45 -0.61
C SER A 107 -7.38 10.03 -0.16
N ARG A 108 -6.43 9.30 0.43
CA ARG A 108 -6.66 7.97 0.98
C ARG A 108 -7.61 8.02 2.17
N TYR A 109 -7.34 8.92 3.12
CA TYR A 109 -8.18 9.15 4.30
C TYR A 109 -9.64 9.40 3.92
N ARG A 110 -9.88 10.34 3.01
CA ARG A 110 -11.23 10.68 2.56
C ARG A 110 -11.97 9.49 1.92
N ARG A 111 -11.25 8.57 1.27
CA ARG A 111 -11.81 7.38 0.62
C ARG A 111 -12.10 6.25 1.61
N GLU A 112 -11.15 5.93 2.47
CA GLU A 112 -11.17 4.72 3.30
C GLU A 112 -11.84 4.94 4.67
N SER A 113 -11.72 6.13 5.26
CA SER A 113 -12.10 6.34 6.66
C SER A 113 -12.58 7.76 6.97
N PRO A 114 -13.56 8.32 6.21
CA PRO A 114 -14.03 9.69 6.45
C PRO A 114 -14.69 9.90 7.82
N GLU A 115 -15.11 8.82 8.50
CA GLU A 115 -15.73 8.89 9.83
C GLU A 115 -14.70 8.92 10.98
N MET A 116 -13.43 8.64 10.69
CA MET A 116 -12.32 8.71 11.64
C MET A 116 -11.72 10.12 11.62
N ALA A 117 -11.13 10.60 12.71
CA ALA A 117 -10.33 11.83 12.64
C ALA A 117 -9.06 11.60 11.80
N PHE A 118 -8.64 12.56 10.96
CA PHE A 118 -7.49 12.35 10.08
C PHE A 118 -6.19 12.06 10.85
N GLY A 119 -6.02 12.68 12.03
CA GLY A 119 -4.90 12.38 12.92
C GLY A 119 -4.86 10.92 13.38
N GLU A 120 -6.02 10.37 13.79
CA GLU A 120 -6.17 8.95 14.17
C GLU A 120 -5.88 8.03 12.98
N PHE A 121 -6.36 8.37 11.77
CA PHE A 121 -6.07 7.62 10.55
C PHE A 121 -4.57 7.54 10.26
N LEU A 122 -3.88 8.69 10.36
CA LEU A 122 -2.45 8.78 10.12
C LEU A 122 -1.65 7.97 11.15
N ASP A 123 -2.08 8.00 12.42
CA ASP A 123 -1.38 7.33 13.52
C ASP A 123 -1.67 5.81 13.57
N PHE A 124 -2.73 5.34 12.92
CA PHE A 124 -3.08 3.93 12.89
C PHE A 124 -1.98 3.10 12.19
N PRO A 125 -1.38 2.11 12.87
CA PRO A 125 -0.21 1.40 12.37
C PRO A 125 -0.55 0.53 11.17
N ASP A 126 0.34 0.52 10.19
CA ASP A 126 0.30 -0.44 9.08
C ASP A 126 0.49 -1.87 9.61
N PRO A 127 -0.28 -2.86 9.10
CA PRO A 127 -0.23 -4.24 9.58
C PRO A 127 1.14 -4.91 9.50
N TYR A 128 1.98 -4.51 8.55
CA TYR A 128 3.25 -5.20 8.27
C TYR A 128 4.42 -4.45 8.88
N THR A 129 4.41 -3.12 8.81
CA THR A 129 5.53 -2.30 9.31
C THR A 129 5.42 -1.99 10.80
N LEU A 130 4.20 -2.05 11.36
CA LEU A 130 3.77 -1.51 12.65
C LEU A 130 4.04 -0.01 12.84
N ARG A 131 4.23 0.72 11.76
CA ARG A 131 4.46 2.17 11.79
C ARG A 131 3.24 2.93 11.34
N ASN A 132 3.15 4.19 11.75
CA ASN A 132 2.11 5.10 11.28
C ASN A 132 2.15 5.26 9.74
N LYS A 133 1.11 5.83 9.15
CA LYS A 133 0.96 5.94 7.69
C LYS A 133 2.04 6.81 7.05
N ILE A 134 2.51 7.86 7.73
CA ILE A 134 3.57 8.75 7.23
C ILE A 134 4.89 7.99 7.12
N ASP A 135 5.28 7.29 8.17
CA ASP A 135 6.49 6.46 8.23
C ASP A 135 6.44 5.29 7.26
N THR A 136 5.28 4.64 7.13
CA THR A 136 5.08 3.54 6.18
C THR A 136 5.22 4.04 4.75
N TRP A 137 4.64 5.20 4.42
CA TRP A 137 4.83 5.83 3.13
C TRP A 137 6.31 6.14 2.88
N CYS A 138 7.02 6.69 3.87
CA CYS A 138 8.45 6.95 3.75
C CYS A 138 9.24 5.67 3.47
N LEU A 139 9.03 4.64 4.29
CA LEU A 139 9.70 3.35 4.15
C LEU A 139 9.45 2.74 2.76
N PHE A 140 8.20 2.75 2.29
CA PHE A 140 7.85 2.24 0.97
C PHE A 140 8.65 2.92 -0.14
N ASN A 141 8.64 4.25 -0.17
CA ASN A 141 9.35 5.01 -1.18
C ASN A 141 10.87 4.80 -1.08
N GLU A 142 11.44 4.81 0.12
CA GLU A 142 12.88 4.67 0.32
C GLU A 142 13.42 3.31 -0.09
N VAL A 143 12.66 2.23 0.16
CA VAL A 143 13.02 0.86 -0.23
C VAL A 143 12.95 0.71 -1.75
N TRP A 144 11.92 1.28 -2.40
CA TRP A 144 11.83 1.29 -3.87
C TRP A 144 12.94 2.12 -4.52
N LEU A 145 13.35 3.24 -3.90
CA LEU A 145 14.48 4.05 -4.34
C LEU A 145 15.84 3.32 -4.23
N GLN A 146 15.91 2.17 -3.56
CA GLN A 146 17.11 1.31 -3.58
C GLN A 146 17.22 0.43 -4.84
N GLN A 147 16.16 0.35 -5.66
CA GLN A 147 16.18 -0.51 -6.84
C GLN A 147 16.93 0.15 -8.00
N SER A 148 17.58 -0.68 -8.83
CA SER A 148 18.27 -0.22 -10.04
C SER A 148 17.28 -0.01 -11.20
N ASN A 149 17.68 0.69 -12.26
CA ASN A 149 16.88 0.90 -13.49
C ASN A 149 15.50 1.51 -13.26
N PHE A 150 15.47 2.51 -12.39
CA PHE A 150 14.27 3.18 -11.90
C PHE A 150 14.11 4.57 -12.52
N ARG A 151 12.90 4.93 -12.94
CA ARG A 151 12.53 6.31 -13.26
C ARG A 151 11.19 6.64 -12.64
N PHE A 152 11.15 7.72 -11.86
CA PHE A 152 9.89 8.19 -11.29
C PHE A 152 9.21 9.25 -12.17
N PHE A 153 7.89 9.28 -12.07
CA PHE A 153 7.01 10.25 -12.70
C PHE A 153 5.99 10.72 -11.66
N ARG A 154 5.63 12.00 -11.73
CA ARG A 154 4.77 12.63 -10.72
C ARG A 154 3.36 12.76 -11.25
N PHE A 155 2.40 12.53 -10.38
CA PHE A 155 0.98 12.79 -10.64
C PHE A 155 0.76 14.23 -11.11
N GLU A 156 1.45 15.17 -10.51
CA GLU A 156 1.38 16.60 -10.75
C GLU A 156 1.92 16.97 -12.13
N ASP A 157 2.95 16.27 -12.62
CA ASP A 157 3.45 16.45 -13.98
C ASP A 157 2.45 15.96 -15.02
N TYR A 158 1.85 14.79 -14.78
CA TYR A 158 0.76 14.27 -15.61
C TYR A 158 -0.41 15.25 -15.67
N LYS A 159 -0.85 15.77 -14.52
CA LYS A 159 -1.98 16.71 -14.48
C LYS A 159 -1.70 18.03 -15.15
N ARG A 160 -0.43 18.46 -15.17
CA ARG A 160 0.01 19.67 -15.86
C ARG A 160 0.14 19.45 -17.38
N ASP A 161 0.74 18.34 -17.79
CA ASP A 161 0.98 18.02 -19.20
C ASP A 161 1.02 16.50 -19.40
N ALA A 162 -0.15 15.93 -19.65
CA ALA A 162 -0.33 14.50 -19.83
C ALA A 162 0.40 13.99 -21.09
N ASN A 163 0.41 14.77 -22.17
CA ASN A 163 1.05 14.42 -23.44
C ASN A 163 2.57 14.32 -23.31
N ARG A 164 3.21 15.31 -22.69
CA ARG A 164 4.64 15.25 -22.40
C ARG A 164 4.96 14.08 -21.47
N THR A 165 4.17 13.91 -20.41
CA THR A 165 4.40 12.86 -19.42
C THR A 165 4.33 11.46 -20.05
N ILE A 166 3.32 11.17 -20.87
CA ILE A 166 3.22 9.85 -21.52
C ILE A 166 4.37 9.63 -22.50
N ARG A 167 4.82 10.66 -23.24
CA ARG A 167 5.98 10.54 -24.15
C ARG A 167 7.27 10.25 -23.41
N ASP A 168 7.51 10.93 -22.30
CA ASP A 168 8.69 10.68 -21.47
C ASP A 168 8.69 9.24 -20.91
N ILE A 169 7.50 8.71 -20.57
CA ILE A 169 7.33 7.32 -20.15
C ILE A 169 7.59 6.36 -21.31
N LEU A 170 6.96 6.56 -22.47
CA LEU A 170 7.13 5.71 -23.66
C LEU A 170 8.59 5.67 -24.12
N HIS A 171 9.27 6.82 -24.10
CA HIS A 171 10.70 6.90 -24.38
C HIS A 171 11.52 6.09 -23.37
N PHE A 172 11.24 6.21 -22.07
CA PHE A 172 11.92 5.43 -21.03
C PHE A 172 11.74 3.92 -21.20
N VAL A 173 10.54 3.47 -21.59
CA VAL A 173 10.26 2.04 -21.84
C VAL A 173 10.66 1.57 -23.24
N GLY A 174 11.14 2.47 -24.10
CA GLY A 174 11.58 2.15 -25.45
C GLY A 174 10.45 1.83 -26.43
N ILE A 175 9.24 2.31 -26.16
CA ILE A 175 8.08 2.14 -27.02
C ILE A 175 8.00 3.29 -28.02
N GLN A 176 7.91 2.93 -29.30
CA GLN A 176 7.48 3.83 -30.35
C GLN A 176 5.96 3.67 -30.53
N ALA A 177 5.25 4.79 -30.56
CA ALA A 177 3.81 4.87 -30.84
C ALA A 177 3.59 6.06 -31.78
N GLU A 178 2.64 5.94 -32.69
CA GLU A 178 2.29 7.02 -33.60
C GLU A 178 1.60 8.16 -32.83
N GLU A 179 1.71 9.37 -33.37
CA GLU A 179 1.11 10.57 -32.76
C GLU A 179 -0.38 10.39 -32.47
N ARG A 180 -1.09 9.78 -33.42
CA ARG A 180 -2.52 9.50 -33.29
C ARG A 180 -2.83 8.53 -32.16
N GLU A 181 -2.05 7.44 -32.03
CA GLU A 181 -2.24 6.44 -30.98
C GLU A 181 -2.05 7.06 -29.59
N ILE A 182 -1.07 7.95 -29.45
CA ILE A 182 -0.83 8.68 -28.19
C ILE A 182 -2.01 9.59 -27.86
N MET A 183 -2.52 10.34 -28.84
CA MET A 183 -3.64 11.25 -28.63
C MET A 183 -4.93 10.51 -28.29
N ASP A 184 -5.24 9.42 -28.99
CA ASP A 184 -6.41 8.57 -28.72
C ASP A 184 -6.32 7.98 -27.30
N ALA A 185 -5.14 7.49 -26.91
CA ALA A 185 -4.90 6.96 -25.57
C ALA A 185 -5.11 8.01 -24.46
N LEU A 186 -4.69 9.26 -24.70
CA LEU A 186 -4.89 10.37 -23.76
C LEU A 186 -6.36 10.77 -23.63
N GLU A 187 -7.08 10.88 -24.76
CA GLU A 187 -8.50 11.24 -24.78
C GLU A 187 -9.36 10.21 -24.04
N ASN A 188 -9.07 8.92 -24.24
CA ASN A 188 -9.77 7.81 -23.59
C ASN A 188 -9.37 7.60 -22.11
N SER A 189 -8.29 8.25 -21.66
CA SER A 189 -7.78 8.14 -20.28
C SER A 189 -8.05 9.37 -19.42
N THR A 190 -8.94 10.26 -19.85
CA THR A 190 -9.29 11.47 -19.08
C THR A 190 -10.00 11.12 -17.76
N PHE A 191 -10.02 12.09 -16.84
CA PHE A 191 -10.74 11.94 -15.56
C PHE A 191 -12.24 11.74 -15.79
N GLU A 192 -12.79 12.43 -16.79
CA GLU A 192 -14.19 12.36 -17.20
C GLU A 192 -14.54 10.93 -17.65
N GLN A 193 -13.70 10.29 -18.47
CA GLN A 193 -13.89 8.90 -18.87
C GLN A 193 -13.82 7.95 -17.67
N ALA A 194 -12.88 8.17 -16.75
CA ALA A 194 -12.79 7.39 -15.50
C ALA A 194 -14.05 7.55 -14.63
N ALA A 195 -14.58 8.77 -14.51
CA ALA A 195 -15.80 9.03 -13.76
C ALA A 195 -17.05 8.39 -14.42
N ILE A 196 -17.13 8.40 -15.76
CA ILE A 196 -18.20 7.71 -16.50
C ILE A 196 -18.12 6.19 -16.28
N ALA A 197 -16.91 5.61 -16.36
CA ALA A 197 -16.70 4.18 -16.12
C ALA A 197 -17.06 3.77 -14.70
N GLU A 198 -16.64 4.55 -13.69
CA GLU A 198 -17.01 4.35 -12.29
C GLU A 198 -18.52 4.43 -12.08
N LYS A 199 -19.19 5.43 -12.68
CA LYS A 199 -20.65 5.58 -12.60
C LYS A 199 -21.36 4.35 -13.17
N LYS A 200 -20.98 3.92 -14.38
CA LYS A 200 -21.55 2.74 -15.05
C LYS A 200 -21.33 1.46 -14.22
N TYR A 201 -20.14 1.30 -13.65
CA TYR A 201 -19.84 0.17 -12.77
C TYR A 201 -20.76 0.14 -11.55
N ARG A 202 -20.95 1.29 -10.88
CA ARG A 202 -21.81 1.42 -9.70
C ARG A 202 -23.29 1.22 -10.00
N GLU A 203 -23.77 1.62 -11.18
CA GLU A 203 -25.14 1.32 -11.62
C GLU A 203 -25.38 -0.19 -11.72
N GLN A 204 -24.32 -0.98 -11.99
CA GLN A 204 -24.36 -2.44 -12.07
C GLN A 204 -24.04 -3.13 -10.73
N HIS A 205 -23.38 -2.44 -9.80
CA HIS A 205 -22.91 -2.94 -8.51
C HIS A 205 -23.27 -1.94 -7.39
N PRO A 206 -24.56 -1.77 -7.06
CA PRO A 206 -25.01 -0.77 -6.09
C PRO A 206 -24.49 -1.00 -4.66
N GLU A 207 -24.01 -2.21 -4.35
CA GLU A 207 -23.33 -2.56 -3.11
C GLU A 207 -21.93 -1.94 -2.96
N ASP A 208 -21.29 -1.55 -4.07
CA ASP A 208 -20.01 -0.84 -4.04
C ASP A 208 -20.25 0.66 -3.82
N THR A 209 -20.04 1.08 -2.57
CA THR A 209 -20.21 2.46 -2.11
C THR A 209 -18.94 3.31 -2.19
N GLU A 210 -17.80 2.69 -2.52
CA GLU A 210 -16.51 3.37 -2.54
C GLU A 210 -16.42 4.30 -3.76
N LEU A 211 -16.19 5.60 -3.51
CA LEU A 211 -15.94 6.60 -4.55
C LEU A 211 -14.44 6.85 -4.71
N ILE A 212 -13.93 6.54 -5.89
CA ILE A 212 -12.52 6.60 -6.26
C ILE A 212 -12.20 7.95 -6.91
N ASN A 213 -12.97 8.35 -7.92
CA ASN A 213 -12.73 9.58 -8.68
C ASN A 213 -13.41 10.79 -8.01
N ARG A 214 -12.92 11.21 -6.83
CA ARG A 214 -13.58 12.27 -6.03
C ARG A 214 -13.17 13.70 -6.37
N ALA A 215 -11.92 13.92 -6.80
CA ALA A 215 -11.46 15.20 -7.31
C ALA A 215 -10.11 15.01 -8.04
N SER A 216 -10.02 15.50 -9.27
CA SER A 216 -8.78 15.49 -10.07
C SER A 216 -7.80 16.61 -9.68
N GLN A 217 -7.98 17.24 -8.52
CA GLN A 217 -7.27 18.47 -8.16
C GLN A 217 -5.93 18.17 -7.49
N VAL A 218 -4.88 18.80 -8.03
CA VAL A 218 -3.56 18.90 -7.43
C VAL A 218 -3.57 20.01 -6.39
N GLY A 219 -2.94 19.78 -5.24
CA GLY A 219 -2.82 20.77 -4.18
C GLY A 219 -4.08 20.93 -3.33
N SER A 220 -4.98 19.94 -3.34
CA SER A 220 -6.22 19.96 -2.55
C SER A 220 -5.96 20.05 -1.04
N TRP A 221 -4.77 19.63 -0.61
CA TRP A 221 -4.31 19.78 0.77
C TRP A 221 -4.17 21.26 1.21
N GLN A 222 -3.91 22.20 0.28
CA GLN A 222 -3.69 23.62 0.61
C GLN A 222 -4.95 24.29 1.15
N SER A 223 -6.11 23.87 0.67
CA SER A 223 -7.42 24.38 1.10
C SER A 223 -8.09 23.48 2.15
N SER A 224 -7.37 22.51 2.72
CA SER A 224 -7.94 21.63 3.74
C SER A 224 -7.96 22.30 5.11
N ASP A 225 -8.98 21.98 5.90
CA ASP A 225 -9.10 22.25 7.33
C ASP A 225 -8.12 21.44 8.21
N GLU A 226 -7.37 20.51 7.61
CA GLU A 226 -6.45 19.58 8.27
C GLU A 226 -5.02 20.13 8.43
N ALA A 227 -4.87 21.44 8.59
CA ALA A 227 -3.58 22.14 8.52
C ALA A 227 -2.49 21.54 9.44
N ALA A 228 -2.84 21.15 10.67
CA ALA A 228 -1.90 20.54 11.61
C ALA A 228 -1.41 19.16 11.14
N ASN A 229 -2.30 18.32 10.62
CA ASN A 229 -1.95 17.00 10.08
C ASN A 229 -1.16 17.11 8.78
N ILE A 230 -1.48 18.09 7.92
CA ILE A 230 -0.70 18.38 6.71
C ILE A 230 0.72 18.83 7.05
N ALA A 231 0.90 19.70 8.05
CA ALA A 231 2.22 20.10 8.53
C ALA A 231 3.02 18.90 9.06
N ARG A 232 2.37 18.01 9.81
CA ARG A 232 2.97 16.76 10.30
C ARG A 232 3.42 15.83 9.17
N ILE A 233 2.63 15.73 8.09
CA ILE A 233 3.03 14.98 6.88
C ILE A 233 4.26 15.64 6.24
N ALA A 234 4.25 16.96 6.04
CA ALA A 234 5.36 17.67 5.41
C ALA A 234 6.67 17.50 6.19
N GLU A 235 6.63 17.68 7.51
CA GLU A 235 7.78 17.45 8.39
C GLU A 235 8.26 16.00 8.32
N GLY A 236 7.34 15.05 8.44
CA GLY A 236 7.65 13.63 8.44
C GLY A 236 8.17 13.07 7.10
N THR A 237 7.92 13.77 5.99
CA THR A 237 8.26 13.35 4.62
C THR A 237 9.26 14.28 3.92
N GLY A 238 9.77 15.31 4.59
CA GLY A 238 10.54 16.42 3.98
C GLY A 238 11.68 15.98 3.07
N ARG A 239 12.43 14.93 3.44
CA ARG A 239 13.52 14.40 2.59
C ARG A 239 13.01 13.84 1.27
N LEU A 240 11.89 13.13 1.28
CA LEU A 240 11.27 12.56 0.09
C LEU A 240 10.53 13.62 -0.73
N LEU A 241 9.94 14.62 -0.08
CA LEU A 241 9.41 15.80 -0.77
C LEU A 241 10.50 16.49 -1.60
N ALA A 242 11.70 16.68 -1.03
CA ALA A 242 12.85 17.20 -1.77
C ALA A 242 13.34 16.23 -2.86
N CYS A 243 13.43 14.93 -2.56
CA CYS A 243 13.86 13.89 -3.51
C CYS A 243 12.99 13.87 -4.78
N PHE A 244 11.67 13.97 -4.61
CA PHE A 244 10.70 14.01 -5.72
C PHE A 244 10.46 15.43 -6.27
N GLY A 245 11.21 16.44 -5.80
CA GLY A 245 11.13 17.80 -6.32
C GLY A 245 9.82 18.53 -6.04
N TYR A 246 9.12 18.16 -4.95
CA TYR A 246 7.96 18.92 -4.44
C TYR A 246 8.39 20.11 -3.59
N GLU A 247 9.56 20.04 -2.97
CA GLU A 247 10.15 21.12 -2.16
C GLU A 247 11.64 21.29 -2.48
N GLN A 248 12.20 22.45 -2.14
CA GLN A 248 13.65 22.64 -2.17
C GLN A 248 14.31 21.78 -1.09
N GLN A 249 15.62 21.52 -1.21
CA GLN A 249 16.34 20.70 -0.22
C GLN A 249 16.15 21.24 1.19
N VAL A 250 15.40 20.50 2.00
CA VAL A 250 15.27 20.72 3.43
C VAL A 250 16.31 19.83 4.12
N LYS A 251 16.99 20.34 5.14
CA LYS A 251 17.76 19.51 6.08
C LYS A 251 16.78 18.61 6.84
N ALA A 252 16.44 17.46 6.27
CA ALA A 252 15.60 16.45 6.87
C ALA A 252 16.39 15.15 7.05
N PHE A 253 16.43 14.64 8.27
CA PHE A 253 17.16 13.41 8.59
C PHE A 253 16.39 12.18 8.14
N LYS A 254 17.13 11.14 7.73
CA LYS A 254 16.55 9.81 7.51
C LYS A 254 15.99 9.29 8.84
N LYS A 255 14.74 8.82 8.85
CA LYS A 255 14.17 8.17 10.02
C LYS A 255 14.85 6.83 10.30
N SER A 256 14.98 6.50 11.58
CA SER A 256 15.41 5.17 11.98
C SER A 256 14.25 4.18 11.86
N TYR A 257 14.46 3.12 11.08
CA TYR A 257 13.51 2.01 11.07
C TYR A 257 13.77 1.02 12.22
N MET A 258 14.92 1.11 12.89
CA MET A 258 15.17 0.41 14.15
C MET A 258 14.29 0.97 15.27
N PRO A 259 13.77 0.15 16.19
CA PRO A 259 14.03 -1.28 16.39
C PRO A 259 13.09 -2.23 15.62
N HIS A 260 12.12 -1.72 14.86
CA HIS A 260 11.18 -2.58 14.13
C HIS A 260 11.90 -3.52 13.16
N ALA A 261 12.90 -3.01 12.44
CA ALA A 261 13.67 -3.79 11.48
C ALA A 261 14.49 -4.93 12.09
N SER A 262 14.88 -4.85 13.36
CA SER A 262 15.61 -5.95 14.03
C SER A 262 14.70 -7.09 14.44
N VAL A 263 13.44 -6.77 14.76
CA VAL A 263 12.51 -7.72 15.37
C VAL A 263 11.60 -8.35 14.32
N LEU A 264 10.94 -7.52 13.51
CA LEU A 264 9.84 -7.94 12.66
C LEU A 264 10.33 -8.70 11.43
N GLY A 265 9.76 -9.89 11.20
CA GLY A 265 10.11 -10.74 10.07
C GLY A 265 9.91 -10.06 8.72
N PHE A 266 8.91 -9.17 8.61
CA PHE A 266 8.63 -8.37 7.43
C PHE A 266 9.88 -7.67 6.86
N TYR A 267 10.68 -7.00 7.71
CA TYR A 267 11.84 -6.23 7.27
C TYR A 267 12.98 -7.11 6.75
N LYS A 268 13.07 -8.37 7.21
CA LYS A 268 14.12 -9.33 6.80
C LYS A 268 13.97 -9.77 5.34
N HIS A 269 12.80 -9.57 4.75
CA HIS A 269 12.51 -9.94 3.36
C HIS A 269 12.69 -8.80 2.36
N LEU A 270 12.94 -7.57 2.83
CA LEU A 270 13.12 -6.42 1.95
C LEU A 270 14.50 -6.44 1.28
N PRO A 271 14.59 -6.21 -0.05
CA PRO A 271 15.83 -6.30 -0.81
C PRO A 271 16.65 -5.00 -0.68
N VAL A 272 17.11 -4.71 0.54
CA VAL A 272 17.94 -3.55 0.86
C VAL A 272 19.25 -3.98 1.53
N ALA A 273 20.28 -3.15 1.42
CA ALA A 273 21.56 -3.39 2.09
C ALA A 273 21.41 -3.30 3.61
N SER A 274 22.25 -4.00 4.36
CA SER A 274 22.18 -4.04 5.84
C SER A 274 22.33 -2.66 6.49
N ASN A 275 23.15 -1.78 5.90
CA ASN A 275 23.34 -0.41 6.35
C ASN A 275 22.10 0.48 6.14
N PHE A 276 21.11 0.05 5.36
CA PHE A 276 19.88 0.81 5.11
C PHE A 276 19.10 1.10 6.39
N TRP A 277 19.14 0.19 7.37
CA TRP A 277 18.37 0.32 8.62
C TRP A 277 18.97 1.30 9.63
N HIS A 278 20.20 1.75 9.39
CA HIS A 278 20.93 2.65 10.28
C HIS A 278 20.66 4.13 9.92
N VAL A 279 20.75 4.99 10.94
CA VAL A 279 20.52 6.45 10.84
C VAL A 279 21.82 7.18 10.51
N GLU A 280 21.71 8.36 9.92
CA GLU A 280 22.79 9.37 9.83
C GLU A 280 22.79 10.37 11.04
N SER A 281 22.57 9.90 12.29
CA SER A 281 22.39 10.64 13.60
C SER A 281 20.95 11.09 13.95
N ASP A 282 20.46 11.29 15.19
CA ASP A 282 20.96 11.37 16.58
C ASP A 282 20.19 10.34 17.47
N ASP A 283 20.82 9.76 18.50
CA ASP A 283 20.43 8.52 19.24
C ASP A 283 19.07 8.50 19.98
N LYS A 284 18.24 9.54 19.82
CA LYS A 284 17.05 9.79 20.67
C LYS A 284 15.76 9.09 20.20
N ASP A 285 15.72 8.52 19.00
CA ASP A 285 14.47 8.06 18.37
C ASP A 285 14.09 6.58 18.68
N ILE A 286 15.03 5.79 19.22
CA ILE A 286 14.82 4.34 19.44
C ILE A 286 13.83 4.08 20.60
N GLY A 287 13.87 4.92 21.65
CA GLY A 287 13.01 4.78 22.84
C GLY A 287 11.55 5.15 22.61
N GLY A 288 11.30 6.16 21.77
CA GLY A 288 9.93 6.65 21.47
C GLY A 288 9.08 5.62 20.71
N ASN A 289 9.69 4.93 19.75
CA ASN A 289 9.02 3.95 18.89
C ASN A 289 8.46 2.75 19.68
N ARG A 290 9.19 2.22 20.67
CA ARG A 290 8.67 1.10 21.51
C ARG A 290 7.51 1.53 22.41
N THR A 291 7.59 2.72 23.00
CA THR A 291 6.51 3.25 23.85
C THR A 291 5.24 3.49 23.05
N GLN A 292 5.33 4.01 21.81
CA GLN A 292 4.17 4.22 20.95
C GLN A 292 3.46 2.90 20.60
N VAL A 293 4.21 1.85 20.20
CA VAL A 293 3.57 0.56 19.90
C VAL A 293 2.96 -0.06 21.15
N LEU A 294 3.62 0.04 22.30
CA LEU A 294 3.03 -0.41 23.57
C LEU A 294 1.75 0.35 23.91
N GLN A 295 1.73 1.67 23.76
CA GLN A 295 0.52 2.48 23.96
C GLN A 295 -0.60 2.08 23.00
N PHE A 296 -0.29 1.85 21.73
CA PHE A 296 -1.25 1.34 20.74
C PHE A 296 -1.82 -0.02 21.15
N VAL A 297 -0.97 -0.97 21.57
CA VAL A 297 -1.42 -2.29 22.05
C VAL A 297 -2.34 -2.15 23.26
N LEU A 298 -2.03 -1.22 24.18
CA LEU A 298 -2.85 -0.97 25.36
C LEU A 298 -4.20 -0.32 25.02
N SER A 299 -4.27 0.48 23.96
CA SER A 299 -5.50 1.12 23.50
C SER A 299 -6.31 0.27 22.51
N LEU A 300 -5.72 -0.77 21.92
CA LEU A 300 -6.36 -1.56 20.87
C LEU A 300 -7.64 -2.25 21.35
N ASP A 301 -8.75 -1.93 20.71
CA ASP A 301 -10.05 -2.57 20.93
C ASP A 301 -10.73 -3.01 19.63
N GLU A 302 -11.88 -3.66 19.77
CA GLU A 302 -12.65 -4.21 18.65
C GLU A 302 -13.21 -3.11 17.74
N ASP A 303 -13.59 -1.97 18.30
CA ASP A 303 -14.18 -0.86 17.55
C ASP A 303 -13.11 -0.15 16.73
N MET A 304 -11.90 0.03 17.26
CA MET A 304 -10.73 0.52 16.52
C MET A 304 -10.39 -0.38 15.34
N LEU A 305 -10.37 -1.71 15.53
CA LEU A 305 -10.12 -2.65 14.44
C LEU A 305 -11.22 -2.59 13.37
N LYS A 306 -12.49 -2.47 13.78
CA LYS A 306 -13.61 -2.30 12.85
C LYS A 306 -13.50 -1.00 12.05
N ARG A 307 -13.23 0.13 12.72
CA ARG A 307 -13.07 1.44 12.07
C ARG A 307 -11.83 1.52 11.17
N SER A 308 -10.82 0.68 11.39
CA SER A 308 -9.60 0.66 10.55
C SER A 308 -9.84 0.19 9.12
N GLY A 309 -10.95 -0.51 8.86
CA GLY A 309 -11.25 -1.09 7.55
C GLY A 309 -10.30 -2.21 7.13
N TYR A 310 -9.45 -2.72 8.03
CA TYR A 310 -8.54 -3.82 7.72
C TYR A 310 -9.30 -5.11 7.44
N SER A 311 -8.87 -5.80 6.39
CA SER A 311 -9.32 -7.16 6.11
C SER A 311 -8.95 -8.12 7.25
N ALA A 312 -9.54 -9.31 7.23
CA ALA A 312 -9.20 -10.36 8.19
C ALA A 312 -7.70 -10.73 8.13
N TYR A 313 -7.11 -10.69 6.94
CA TYR A 313 -5.68 -10.97 6.74
C TYR A 313 -4.79 -9.84 7.26
N GLU A 314 -5.14 -8.58 6.97
CA GLU A 314 -4.42 -7.42 7.52
C GLU A 314 -4.51 -7.38 9.06
N THR A 315 -5.69 -7.66 9.62
CA THR A 315 -5.87 -7.78 11.08
C THR A 315 -4.97 -8.87 11.67
N PHE A 316 -4.89 -10.03 11.01
CA PHE A 316 -4.00 -11.11 11.42
C PHE A 316 -2.52 -10.69 11.35
N ALA A 317 -2.10 -10.05 10.27
CA ALA A 317 -0.72 -9.58 10.09
C ALA A 317 -0.32 -8.56 11.16
N LEU A 318 -1.20 -7.61 11.46
CA LEU A 318 -1.03 -6.64 12.55
C LEU A 318 -0.80 -7.35 13.88
N LEU A 319 -1.67 -8.29 14.24
CA LEU A 319 -1.56 -9.03 15.49
C LEU A 319 -0.30 -9.89 15.59
N GLN A 320 0.13 -10.50 14.47
CA GLN A 320 1.37 -11.26 14.41
C GLN A 320 2.59 -10.36 14.61
N GLY A 321 2.65 -9.20 13.93
CA GLY A 321 3.74 -8.25 14.11
C GLY A 321 3.82 -7.75 15.55
N LEU A 322 2.67 -7.41 16.15
CA LEU A 322 2.61 -6.99 17.56
C LEU A 322 3.15 -8.09 18.47
N GLU A 323 2.82 -9.36 18.21
CA GLU A 323 3.38 -10.48 18.96
C GLU A 323 4.90 -10.57 18.83
N GLU A 324 5.44 -10.53 17.61
CA GLU A 324 6.90 -10.56 17.36
C GLU A 324 7.62 -9.45 18.16
N LEU A 325 7.08 -8.23 18.12
CA LEU A 325 7.63 -7.10 18.88
C LEU A 325 7.63 -7.34 20.39
N MET A 326 6.55 -7.92 20.92
CA MET A 326 6.43 -8.23 22.35
C MET A 326 7.28 -9.42 22.79
N LEU A 327 7.56 -10.37 21.90
CA LEU A 327 8.38 -11.55 22.19
C LEU A 327 9.87 -11.22 22.25
N GLU A 328 10.42 -10.40 21.36
CA GLU A 328 11.83 -9.98 21.44
C GLU A 328 12.12 -9.00 22.58
N ALA A 329 11.11 -8.32 23.11
CA ALA A 329 11.29 -7.52 24.31
C ALA A 329 11.82 -8.36 25.49
N LYS A 330 11.54 -9.68 25.54
CA LYS A 330 11.81 -10.61 26.66
C LYS A 330 13.24 -10.63 27.19
N ASP A 331 14.24 -10.21 26.42
CA ASP A 331 15.65 -10.29 26.83
C ASP A 331 16.15 -9.06 27.62
N GLY A 332 15.29 -8.04 27.83
CA GLY A 332 15.57 -6.90 28.71
C GLY A 332 15.02 -7.09 30.14
N GLY A 333 15.85 -6.94 31.17
CA GLY A 333 15.57 -7.24 32.58
C GLY A 333 14.42 -6.48 33.30
N GLY A 334 13.59 -5.71 32.60
CA GLY A 334 12.45 -4.96 33.17
C GLY A 334 11.08 -5.67 33.15
N ILE A 335 11.00 -6.91 32.65
CA ILE A 335 9.75 -7.50 32.12
C ILE A 335 9.19 -8.61 33.01
N ARG A 336 9.04 -8.41 34.31
CA ARG A 336 8.10 -9.23 35.11
C ARG A 336 6.74 -8.57 35.29
N LYS A 337 6.68 -7.23 35.43
CA LYS A 337 5.42 -6.47 35.45
C LYS A 337 4.75 -6.40 34.08
N ILE A 338 5.53 -6.24 33.02
CA ILE A 338 5.03 -6.19 31.63
C ILE A 338 4.59 -7.59 31.17
N GLN A 339 5.23 -8.69 31.58
CA GLN A 339 4.76 -10.05 31.24
C GLN A 339 3.36 -10.35 31.80
N GLY A 340 3.04 -9.91 33.02
CA GLY A 340 1.69 -10.04 33.59
C GLY A 340 0.66 -9.15 32.87
N LEU A 341 1.08 -7.95 32.45
CA LEU A 341 0.24 -6.99 31.76
C LEU A 341 -0.02 -7.40 30.30
N VAL A 342 1.02 -7.76 29.55
CA VAL A 342 0.98 -8.29 28.19
C VAL A 342 0.25 -9.62 28.16
N ARG A 343 0.44 -10.55 29.11
CA ARG A 343 -0.38 -11.78 29.15
C ARG A 343 -1.85 -11.51 29.50
N ARG A 344 -2.19 -10.41 30.19
CA ARG A 344 -3.59 -10.00 30.43
C ARG A 344 -4.18 -9.17 29.28
N ILE A 345 -3.36 -8.43 28.53
CA ILE A 345 -3.75 -7.44 27.50
C ILE A 345 -3.45 -7.92 26.07
N THR A 346 -2.69 -8.98 25.84
CA THR A 346 -2.63 -9.64 24.52
C THR A 346 -3.60 -10.79 24.47
N VAL A 347 -3.69 -11.63 25.52
CA VAL A 347 -4.59 -12.80 25.55
C VAL A 347 -6.06 -12.39 25.53
N LYS A 348 -6.50 -11.39 26.32
CA LYS A 348 -7.92 -10.96 26.29
C LYS A 348 -8.31 -10.34 24.94
N PRO A 349 -7.56 -9.39 24.35
CA PRO A 349 -7.78 -8.90 22.99
C PRO A 349 -7.63 -9.96 21.92
N TRP A 350 -6.65 -10.87 21.97
CA TRP A 350 -6.58 -11.99 21.02
C TRP A 350 -7.80 -12.90 21.10
N TRP A 351 -8.27 -13.24 22.30
CA TRP A 351 -9.51 -14.03 22.47
C TRP A 351 -10.77 -13.23 22.16
N ARG A 352 -10.78 -11.90 22.36
CA ARG A 352 -11.89 -11.02 21.94
C ARG A 352 -11.93 -10.87 20.44
N VAL A 353 -10.78 -10.76 19.77
CA VAL A 353 -10.65 -10.70 18.31
C VAL A 353 -10.97 -12.05 17.69
N ILE A 354 -10.46 -13.19 18.22
CA ILE A 354 -10.90 -14.53 17.78
C ILE A 354 -12.41 -14.68 17.95
N ARG A 355 -12.98 -14.31 19.11
CA ARG A 355 -14.43 -14.40 19.32
C ARG A 355 -15.21 -13.44 18.44
N ALA A 356 -14.70 -12.25 18.14
CA ALA A 356 -15.31 -11.30 17.22
C ALA A 356 -15.27 -11.85 15.79
N MET A 357 -14.14 -12.42 15.37
CA MET A 357 -13.98 -13.08 14.07
C MET A 357 -14.91 -14.30 13.94
N GLU A 358 -15.02 -15.13 14.97
CA GLU A 358 -15.95 -16.27 15.02
C GLU A 358 -17.43 -15.82 15.02
N LYS A 359 -17.76 -14.74 15.75
CA LYS A 359 -19.12 -14.16 15.81
C LYS A 359 -19.55 -13.53 14.49
N HIS A 360 -18.61 -13.05 13.69
CA HIS A 360 -18.85 -12.41 12.39
C HIS A 360 -18.53 -13.32 11.19
N ASP A 361 -18.44 -14.64 11.40
CA ASP A 361 -18.20 -15.68 10.38
C ASP A 361 -16.94 -15.45 9.51
N ILE A 362 -15.93 -14.79 10.09
CA ILE A 362 -14.66 -14.51 9.44
C ILE A 362 -13.80 -15.77 9.48
N ARG A 363 -13.77 -16.52 8.36
CA ARG A 363 -12.96 -17.74 8.25
C ARG A 363 -11.47 -17.44 8.17
N LEU A 364 -10.74 -17.87 9.21
CA LEU A 364 -9.28 -17.83 9.21
C LEU A 364 -8.68 -18.81 8.17
N PRO A 365 -7.62 -18.41 7.44
CA PRO A 365 -6.84 -19.33 6.60
C PRO A 365 -6.39 -20.57 7.38
N SER A 366 -6.25 -21.71 6.71
CA SER A 366 -5.85 -22.98 7.36
C SER A 366 -4.49 -22.90 8.06
N SER A 367 -3.54 -22.14 7.51
CA SER A 367 -2.26 -21.80 8.13
C SER A 367 -2.42 -21.09 9.47
N VAL A 368 -3.37 -20.16 9.56
CA VAL A 368 -3.71 -19.41 10.77
C VAL A 368 -4.43 -20.31 11.79
N ARG A 369 -5.33 -21.19 11.34
CA ARG A 369 -6.00 -22.17 12.23
C ARG A 369 -5.01 -23.13 12.90
N GLY A 370 -4.00 -23.60 12.16
CA GLY A 370 -2.92 -24.43 12.71
C GLY A 370 -2.10 -23.70 13.78
N PHE A 371 -1.85 -22.40 13.56
CA PHE A 371 -1.17 -21.53 14.50
C PHE A 371 -2.00 -21.30 15.78
N VAL A 372 -3.28 -20.94 15.64
CA VAL A 372 -4.25 -20.79 16.75
C VAL A 372 -4.32 -22.06 17.61
N TRP A 373 -4.33 -23.24 16.97
CA TRP A 373 -4.38 -24.53 17.67
C TRP A 373 -3.10 -24.85 18.45
N ARG A 374 -1.91 -24.54 17.89
CA ARG A 374 -0.63 -24.67 18.62
C ARG A 374 -0.61 -23.82 19.88
N TYR A 375 -1.09 -22.58 19.82
CA TYR A 375 -1.15 -21.68 20.97
C TYR A 375 -2.17 -22.14 22.02
N ARG A 376 -3.34 -22.63 21.58
CA ARG A 376 -4.34 -23.22 22.48
C ARG A 376 -3.76 -24.39 23.29
N ASN A 377 -2.89 -25.22 22.68
CA ASN A 377 -2.24 -26.33 23.37
C ASN A 377 -1.05 -25.92 24.24
N LEU A 378 -0.24 -24.94 23.77
CA LEU A 378 0.79 -24.32 24.58
C LEU A 378 0.21 -23.75 25.88
N PHE A 379 -0.98 -23.12 25.86
CA PHE A 379 -1.58 -22.54 27.06
C PHE A 379 -2.43 -23.51 27.91
N LYS A 380 -3.02 -24.56 27.34
CA LYS A 380 -3.66 -25.64 28.14
C LYS A 380 -2.67 -26.29 29.11
N ASN A 381 -1.41 -26.41 28.71
CA ASN A 381 -0.35 -26.96 29.56
C ASN A 381 0.13 -25.99 30.67
N PHE A 382 -0.28 -24.72 30.64
CA PHE A 382 0.07 -23.72 31.67
C PHE A 382 -1.04 -23.44 32.69
N ASN A 383 -2.27 -23.92 32.47
CA ASN A 383 -3.40 -23.78 33.41
C ASN A 383 -3.33 -24.73 34.62
N GLY A 384 -2.16 -25.29 34.95
CA GLY A 384 -1.92 -26.04 36.19
C GLY A 384 -1.86 -25.18 37.47
N TRP A 385 -2.45 -23.99 37.46
CA TRP A 385 -2.51 -23.05 38.60
C TRP A 385 -3.95 -22.68 38.96
N HIS A 386 -4.85 -23.67 38.89
CA HIS A 386 -6.08 -23.68 39.69
C HIS A 386 -5.92 -24.73 40.79
N ASN A 387 -5.19 -24.37 41.84
CA ASN A 387 -5.29 -24.86 43.22
C ASN A 387 -4.20 -24.19 44.08
N ALA A 388 -4.48 -22.96 44.52
CA ALA A 388 -3.95 -22.33 45.73
C ALA A 388 -4.79 -21.07 46.03
#